data_AF-A0A8T0Y614-F1
#
_entry.id   AF-A0A8T0Y614-F1
#
_cell.length_a   1.000
_cell.length_b   1.000
_cell.length_c   1.000
_cell.angle_alpha   90.00
_cell.angle_beta   90.00
_cell.angle_gamma   90.00
#
_symmetry.space_group_name_H-M   'P 1'
#
loop_
_entity.id
_entity.type
_entity.pdbx_description
1 polymer ?
#
loop_
_entity_poly.entity_id
_entity_poly.type
_entity_poly.pdbx_seq_one_letter_code
_entity_poly.pdbx_strand_id
1 'polypeptide(L)' 'MLHHAKLDKCFWAEAAMTAIYVKNRLPSPKIEHKTPFEIVYKSKPSVKHMREAAQVGP' A
#
# COMPACT_ATOMS: atom_id res chain seq x y z
N MET A 1 -0.49 0.33 -16.72
CA MET A 1 -1.33 -0.47 -15.81
C MET A 1 -2.81 -0.15 -15.95
N LEU A 2 -3.29 1.10 -15.81
CA LEU A 2 -4.72 1.42 -16.00
C LEU A 2 -5.14 1.62 -17.47
N HIS A 3 -4.31 2.28 -18.28
CA HIS A 3 -4.54 2.42 -19.73
C HIS A 3 -4.62 1.06 -20.45
N HIS A 4 -3.73 0.13 -20.10
CA HIS A 4 -3.75 -1.24 -20.63
C HIS A 4 -4.94 -2.07 -20.11
N ALA A 5 -5.47 -1.73 -18.93
CA ALA A 5 -6.68 -2.35 -18.39
C ALA A 5 -7.98 -1.77 -19.00
N LYS A 6 -7.87 -0.83 -19.96
CA LYS A 6 -8.99 -0.14 -20.60
C LYS A 6 -9.96 0.52 -19.62
N LEU A 7 -9.44 0.99 -18.48
CA LEU A 7 -10.22 1.70 -17.47
C LEU A 7 -10.29 3.19 -17.79
N ASP A 8 -11.45 3.78 -17.50
CA ASP A 8 -11.66 5.22 -17.65
C ASP A 8 -10.70 6.02 -16.76
N LYS A 9 -10.34 7.23 -17.23
CA LYS A 9 -9.50 8.18 -16.50
C LYS A 9 -10.09 8.54 -15.14
N CYS A 10 -11.40 8.47 -14.99
CA CYS A 10 -12.10 8.68 -13.72
C CYS A 10 -11.56 7.80 -12.57
N PHE A 11 -11.04 6.60 -12.85
CA PHE A 11 -10.50 5.68 -11.83
C PHE A 11 -9.05 5.94 -11.45
N TRP A 12 -8.35 6.85 -12.14
CA TRP A 12 -6.91 7.04 -11.92
C TRP A 12 -6.63 7.64 -10.55
N ALA A 13 -7.47 8.57 -10.09
CA ALA A 13 -7.35 9.15 -8.76
C ALA A 13 -7.50 8.08 -7.67
N GLU A 14 -8.53 7.24 -7.78
CA GLU A 14 -8.79 6.15 -6.83
C GLU A 14 -7.66 5.11 -6.81
N ALA A 15 -7.17 4.72 -7.98
CA ALA A 15 -6.06 3.80 -8.10
C ALA A 15 -4.77 4.38 -7.49
N ALA A 16 -4.49 5.67 -7.72
CA ALA A 16 -3.33 6.34 -7.13
C ALA A 16 -3.44 6.42 -5.60
N MET A 17 -4.61 6.80 -5.08
CA MET A 17 -4.87 6.82 -3.63
C MET A 17 -4.71 5.43 -3.02
N THR A 18 -5.23 4.39 -3.67
CA THR A 18 -5.08 3.00 -3.23
C THR A 18 -3.62 2.55 -3.23
N ALA A 19 -2.84 2.89 -4.26
CA ALA A 19 -1.41 2.56 -4.31
C ALA A 19 -0.63 3.24 -3.18
N ILE A 20 -0.90 4.51 -2.91
CA ILE A 20 -0.29 5.25 -1.78
C ILE A 20 -0.72 4.63 -0.45
N TYR A 21 -2.00 4.31 -0.30
CA TYR A 21 -2.58 3.71 0.91
C TYR A 21 -1.88 2.40 1.28
N VAL A 22 -1.72 1.51 0.29
CA VAL A 22 -1.04 0.22 0.44
C VAL A 22 0.44 0.44 0.75
N LYS A 23 1.15 1.28 -0.04
CA LYS A 23 2.57 1.55 0.17
C LYS A 23 2.87 2.08 1.57
N ASN A 24 2.00 2.93 2.12
CA ASN A 24 2.18 3.47 3.47
C ASN A 24 2.00 2.42 4.58
N ARG A 25 1.37 1.28 4.29
CA ARG A 25 1.08 0.18 5.23
C ARG A 25 1.92 -1.06 5.00
N LEU A 26 2.79 -1.07 3.99
CA LEU A 26 3.74 -2.15 3.76
C LEU A 26 5.06 -1.88 4.50
N PRO A 27 5.66 -2.91 5.11
CA PRO A 27 6.97 -2.78 5.72
C PRO A 27 8.03 -2.56 4.65
N SER A 28 9.09 -1.79 4.97
CA SER A 28 10.20 -1.57 4.06
C SER A 28 11.55 -1.85 4.72
N PRO A 29 12.46 -2.61 4.07
CA PRO A 29 13.77 -2.93 4.63
C PRO A 29 14.64 -1.68 4.82
N LYS A 30 14.38 -0.60 4.08
CA LYS A 30 15.10 0.68 4.21
C LYS A 30 14.83 1.41 5.53
N ILE A 31 13.78 1.03 6.23
CA ILE A 31 13.33 1.64 7.49
C ILE A 31 13.13 0.57 8.57
N GLU A 32 14.08 -0.36 8.65
CA GLU A 32 14.10 -1.42 9.68
C GLU A 32 12.80 -2.25 9.70
N HIS A 33 12.24 -2.56 8.53
CA HIS A 33 10.97 -3.28 8.37
C HIS A 33 9.76 -2.59 9.02
N LYS A 34 9.84 -1.30 9.37
CA LYS A 34 8.68 -0.48 9.72
C LYS A 34 7.90 -0.08 8.47
N THR A 35 6.66 0.32 8.67
CA THR A 35 5.81 0.95 7.66
C THR A 35 5.97 2.48 7.70
N PRO A 36 5.84 3.20 6.56
CA PRO A 36 5.79 4.67 6.60
C PRO A 36 4.71 5.22 7.53
N PHE A 37 3.57 4.54 7.64
CA PHE A 37 2.50 4.88 8.57
C PHE A 37 2.98 4.86 10.02
N GLU A 38 3.69 3.81 10.46
CA GLU A 38 4.23 3.73 11.83
C GLU A 38 5.23 4.85 12.13
N ILE A 39 6.02 5.27 11.15
CA ILE A 39 6.99 6.36 11.33
C ILE A 39 6.28 7.68 11.60
N VAL A 40 5.20 7.97 10.85
CA VAL A 40 4.47 9.24 10.93
C VAL A 40 3.55 9.25 12.15
N TYR A 41 2.73 8.23 12.31
CA TYR A 41 1.66 8.18 13.31
C TYR A 41 2.06 7.49 14.60
N LYS A 42 3.30 7.00 14.71
CA LYS A 42 3.86 6.31 15.89
C LYS A 42 2.98 5.14 16.39
N SER A 43 2.21 4.55 15.49
CA SER A 43 1.25 3.47 15.77
C SER A 43 1.17 2.51 14.60
N LYS A 44 0.84 1.24 14.86
CA LYS A 44 0.69 0.23 13.81
C LYS A 44 -0.55 0.50 12.96
N PRO A 45 -0.48 0.41 11.62
CA PRO A 45 -1.67 0.51 10.80
C PRO A 45 -2.58 -0.69 11.03
N SER A 46 -3.89 -0.46 11.05
CA SER A 46 -4.84 -1.56 10.88
C SER A 46 -4.78 -2.08 9.45
N VAL A 47 -4.61 -3.39 9.30
CA VAL A 47 -4.58 -4.09 8.00
C VAL A 47 -5.68 -5.15 7.89
N LYS A 48 -6.62 -5.21 8.86
CA LYS A 48 -7.67 -6.24 8.94
C LYS A 48 -8.59 -6.32 7.70
N HIS A 49 -8.71 -5.21 6.98
CA HIS A 49 -9.53 -5.08 5.76
C HIS A 49 -8.74 -5.44 4.49
N MET A 50 -7.42 -5.60 4.58
CA MET A 50 -6.60 -6.03 3.46
C MET A 50 -6.53 -7.55 3.44
N ARG A 51 -6.62 -8.13 2.25
CA ARG A 51 -6.31 -9.54 2.06
C ARG A 51 -4.79 -9.72 2.17
N GLU A 52 -4.35 -10.74 2.89
CA GLU A 52 -2.93 -11.10 2.94
C GLU A 52 -2.42 -11.34 1.52
N ALA A 53 -1.60 -10.41 1.02
CA ALA A 53 -0.69 -10.72 -0.06
C ALA A 53 0.46 -11.46 0.62
N ALA A 54 0.49 -12.78 0.50
CA ALA A 54 1.53 -13.62 1.07
C ALA A 54 2.90 -12.98 0.80
N GLN A 55 3.52 -12.46 1.86
CA GLN A 55 4.89 -12.01 1.82
C GLN A 55 5.73 -13.28 1.77
N VAL A 56 5.90 -13.83 0.57
CA VAL A 56 6.87 -14.89 0.34
C VAL A 56 8.24 -14.27 0.65
N GLY A 57 8.79 -14.65 1.79
CA GLY A 57 10.19 -14.51 2.12
C GLY A 57 10.68 -15.87 2.63
N PRO A 58 11.99 -16.12 2.63
CA PRO A 58 13.10 -15.20 2.35
C PRO A 58 13.40 -14.96 0.87
#